data_AF-A0AAD5R359-F1
#
_entry.id   AF-A0AAD5R359-F1
#
_cell.length_a   1.000
_cell.length_b   1.000
_cell.length_c   1.000
_cell.angle_alpha   90.00
_cell.angle_beta   90.00
_cell.angle_gamma   90.00
#
_symmetry.space_group_name_H-M   'P 1'
#
loop_
_entity.id
_entity.type
_entity.pdbx_description
1 polymer ?
#
loop_
_entity_poly.entity_id
_entity_poly.type
_entity_poly.pdbx_seq_one_letter_code
_entity_poly.pdbx_strand_id
1 'polypeptide(L)'
;MRRGESIKGRSSYNFVHKVSMQGRSIGLGSNDSDLVRLRLAYKSNLADPPETSLSPSRTAGTSENTTSHLRSILKTTINTELDSVKKDLSHEHLDAMKVEDLVDMLLETNVLEEQASIVHYLWINYGADREISINDQSVTVRVLMEEVYLKSCECRLWAMIRLSAGLLGRNLDELGKAVTHLLVRQKQITVGLPSKKEEAITCPKSKEELKAIMHRAYSDDPNAFTLSQEIIISLGSLVRTEPKLFVEMFRLRIGLIIQVLASELARIRNLSATGAAENLMTISPFELKSMLFSLLSGRLLEEYVYDGDAAKETRTGIGSFKRQIEERKSMRKSMRHVDGDAYRHSPTPASDLDEEELSEDDFQFGIWLRHRRIDGALNRVPNNFYATLWDTVNRLPHGIRINDTILHWGLTQEMTRREMKFALEVEQVLNRIAEPEYREMVVEALWLLGRLDRLVQCDEPKIPMDRPLDIDDVLRKTNEIFIQHNREMGTIVLECCASGNICDGARGICRHLYDSAPAGEYGTSHYFIKAMIELFT
;
A
#
# COMPACT_ATOMS: atom_id res chain seq x y z
N MET A 1 -20.95 41.91 -19.14
CA MET A 1 -19.63 41.89 -19.81
C MET A 1 -18.85 40.69 -19.28
N ARG A 2 -18.02 40.01 -20.09
CA ARG A 2 -17.03 39.05 -19.57
C ARG A 2 -15.94 39.82 -18.83
N ARG A 3 -15.48 39.34 -17.67
CA ARG A 3 -14.38 39.97 -16.91
C ARG A 3 -13.38 38.97 -16.30
N GLY A 4 -13.40 37.72 -16.75
CA GLY A 4 -12.45 36.68 -16.36
C GLY A 4 -11.06 36.89 -16.96
N GLU A 5 -10.39 37.98 -16.59
CA GLU A 5 -8.97 38.24 -16.90
C GLU A 5 -8.29 39.24 -15.94
N SER A 6 -8.90 39.50 -14.77
CA SER A 6 -8.22 40.25 -13.71
C SER A 6 -7.08 39.42 -13.12
N ILE A 7 -5.83 39.81 -13.40
CA ILE A 7 -4.62 39.13 -12.89
C ILE A 7 -4.64 39.03 -11.35
N LYS A 8 -5.17 40.06 -10.65
CA LYS A 8 -5.36 40.03 -9.19
C LYS A 8 -6.36 38.96 -8.75
N GLY A 9 -7.47 38.81 -9.49
CA GLY A 9 -8.45 37.77 -9.23
C GLY A 9 -7.81 36.38 -9.35
N ARG A 10 -7.22 36.07 -10.50
CA ARG A 10 -6.59 34.75 -10.75
C ARG A 10 -5.44 34.44 -9.77
N SER A 11 -4.70 35.44 -9.30
CA SER A 11 -3.73 35.27 -8.21
C SER A 11 -4.37 34.85 -6.88
N SER A 12 -5.57 35.34 -6.59
CA SER A 12 -6.32 35.02 -5.36
C SER A 12 -6.92 33.61 -5.42
N TYR A 13 -7.52 33.23 -6.56
CA TYR A 13 -7.94 31.85 -6.81
C TYR A 13 -6.78 30.85 -6.68
N ASN A 14 -5.62 31.15 -7.28
CA ASN A 14 -4.43 30.31 -7.18
C ASN A 14 -3.96 30.13 -5.73
N PHE A 15 -4.01 31.19 -4.91
CA PHE A 15 -3.68 31.12 -3.49
C PHE A 15 -4.67 30.23 -2.70
N VAL A 16 -5.97 30.52 -2.82
CA VAL A 16 -7.04 29.74 -2.17
C VAL A 16 -6.97 28.26 -2.58
N HIS A 17 -6.73 27.99 -3.87
CA HIS A 17 -6.53 26.65 -4.38
C HIS A 17 -5.29 25.97 -3.80
N LYS A 18 -4.14 26.67 -3.70
CA LYS A 18 -2.90 26.10 -3.11
C LYS A 18 -3.10 25.69 -1.64
N VAL A 19 -3.73 26.55 -0.82
CA VAL A 19 -4.05 26.23 0.59
C VAL A 19 -5.08 25.09 0.68
N SER A 20 -6.12 25.13 -0.17
CA SER A 20 -7.10 24.05 -0.28
C SER A 20 -6.46 22.71 -0.66
N MET A 21 -5.48 22.68 -1.57
CA MET A 21 -4.78 21.46 -1.99
C MET A 21 -3.84 20.91 -0.90
N GLN A 22 -3.21 21.76 -0.10
CA GLN A 22 -2.45 21.30 1.08
C GLN A 22 -3.35 20.51 2.05
N GLY A 23 -4.59 20.95 2.26
CA GLY A 23 -5.60 20.22 3.04
C GLY A 23 -6.24 19.00 2.37
N ARG A 24 -5.79 18.59 1.18
CA ARG A 24 -6.35 17.43 0.42
C ARG A 24 -5.41 16.21 0.35
N SER A 25 -4.16 16.33 0.79
CA SER A 25 -3.22 15.19 0.79
C SER A 25 -3.65 14.12 1.81
N ILE A 26 -3.48 12.84 1.46
CA ILE A 26 -3.58 11.75 2.45
C ILE A 26 -2.33 11.77 3.34
N GLY A 27 -2.53 11.58 4.64
CA GLY A 27 -1.48 11.53 5.65
C GLY A 27 -0.81 10.16 5.74
N LEU A 28 -0.05 9.78 4.70
CA LEU A 28 0.87 8.63 4.73
C LEU A 28 1.95 8.83 5.82
N GLY A 29 2.48 7.75 6.38
CA GLY A 29 3.23 7.78 7.64
C GLY A 29 4.69 8.19 7.49
N SER A 30 5.32 8.70 8.56
CA SER A 30 6.74 9.11 8.52
C SER A 30 7.68 7.98 8.12
N ASN A 31 7.39 6.72 8.45
CA ASN A 31 8.18 5.55 8.05
C ASN A 31 8.09 5.25 6.53
N ASP A 32 7.08 5.77 5.84
CA ASP A 32 7.04 5.74 4.37
C ASP A 32 8.16 6.61 3.77
N SER A 33 8.73 7.57 4.53
CA SER A 33 9.90 8.34 4.08
C SER A 33 11.13 7.46 3.90
N ASP A 34 11.26 6.33 4.60
CA ASP A 34 12.35 5.37 4.40
C ASP A 34 12.08 4.46 3.18
N LEU A 35 10.83 4.04 2.97
CA LEU A 35 10.40 3.40 1.71
C LEU A 35 10.60 4.33 0.48
N VAL A 36 10.53 5.64 0.67
CA VAL A 36 10.81 6.68 -0.33
C VAL A 36 12.30 6.96 -0.47
N ARG A 37 13.10 7.00 0.61
CA ARG A 37 14.58 7.09 0.55
C ARG A 37 15.17 5.91 -0.24
N LEU A 38 14.64 4.70 -0.01
CA LEU A 38 14.93 3.48 -0.78
C LEU A 38 14.64 3.59 -2.30
N ARG A 39 13.90 4.62 -2.74
CA ARG A 39 13.67 4.99 -4.16
C ARG A 39 14.43 6.25 -4.60
N LEU A 40 14.91 7.11 -3.70
CA LEU A 40 15.52 8.41 -4.01
C LEU A 40 17.04 8.47 -3.83
N ALA A 41 17.69 7.42 -3.33
CA ALA A 41 19.16 7.32 -3.21
C ALA A 41 19.94 7.41 -4.55
N TYR A 42 19.25 7.57 -5.69
CA TYR A 42 19.84 7.77 -7.02
C TYR A 42 19.52 9.14 -7.66
N LYS A 43 19.55 10.23 -6.89
CA LYS A 43 20.13 11.53 -7.34
C LYS A 43 20.32 12.58 -6.25
N SER A 44 21.52 13.19 -6.28
CA SER A 44 21.92 14.49 -5.69
C SER A 44 21.76 14.72 -4.17
N ASN A 45 22.91 14.97 -3.54
CA ASN A 45 23.02 15.56 -2.20
C ASN A 45 22.33 16.93 -2.09
N LEU A 46 21.74 17.24 -0.93
CA LEU A 46 21.96 18.47 -0.14
C LEU A 46 21.24 18.35 1.22
N ALA A 47 21.67 19.14 2.22
CA ALA A 47 21.12 19.18 3.58
C ALA A 47 19.89 20.12 3.66
N ASP A 48 19.12 20.31 4.76
CA ASP A 48 19.53 20.65 6.14
C ASP A 48 18.40 20.37 7.19
N PRO A 49 18.56 20.69 8.51
CA PRO A 49 17.80 20.06 9.63
C PRO A 49 16.59 20.88 10.19
N PRO A 50 16.19 20.80 11.50
CA PRO A 50 15.07 19.95 11.95
C PRO A 50 13.89 20.71 12.62
N GLU A 51 12.83 19.96 12.95
CA GLU A 51 11.58 20.45 13.57
C GLU A 51 11.69 20.87 15.05
N THR A 52 10.69 21.59 15.56
CA THR A 52 10.31 21.56 16.99
C THR A 52 8.80 21.76 17.17
N SER A 53 8.20 21.16 18.20
CA SER A 53 6.76 20.98 18.39
C SER A 53 6.12 21.88 19.45
N LEU A 54 4.79 22.05 19.43
CA LEU A 54 3.86 21.75 20.55
C LEU A 54 2.37 22.07 20.24
N SER A 55 1.47 21.71 21.18
CA SER A 55 -0.01 21.82 21.17
C SER A 55 -0.48 22.36 22.55
N PRO A 56 -1.79 22.43 22.98
CA PRO A 56 -3.10 22.04 22.39
C PRO A 56 -4.14 23.22 22.50
N SER A 57 -5.47 23.15 22.77
CA SER A 57 -6.49 22.11 23.08
C SER A 57 -7.96 22.60 22.94
N ARG A 58 -8.87 21.68 22.54
CA ARG A 58 -10.26 21.42 23.04
C ARG A 58 -11.28 22.57 23.28
N THR A 59 -12.44 22.52 22.60
CA THR A 59 -13.79 22.06 23.09
C THR A 59 -14.82 22.25 21.95
N ALA A 60 -15.54 21.26 21.42
CA ALA A 60 -16.56 20.34 22.00
C ALA A 60 -17.99 20.93 22.03
N GLY A 61 -18.88 20.48 21.12
CA GLY A 61 -20.31 20.82 21.07
C GLY A 61 -21.10 20.00 20.03
N THR A 62 -22.26 19.49 20.40
CA THR A 62 -23.28 18.77 19.58
C THR A 62 -24.42 19.74 19.17
N SER A 63 -25.39 19.45 18.29
CA SER A 63 -25.90 18.17 17.78
C SER A 63 -26.69 18.28 16.45
N GLU A 64 -26.86 17.14 15.78
CA GLU A 64 -28.00 16.72 14.91
C GLU A 64 -28.39 17.47 13.62
N ASN A 65 -29.12 16.73 12.76
CA ASN A 65 -29.44 17.08 11.37
C ASN A 65 -30.95 17.27 11.15
N THR A 66 -31.31 18.14 10.21
CA THR A 66 -32.53 17.98 9.39
C THR A 66 -32.27 18.44 7.96
N THR A 67 -32.37 17.52 7.00
CA THR A 67 -32.21 17.80 5.57
C THR A 67 -33.55 18.19 4.93
N SER A 68 -33.61 19.33 4.25
CA SER A 68 -34.74 19.74 3.40
C SER A 68 -34.24 20.23 2.05
N HIS A 69 -34.97 19.94 0.96
CA HIS A 69 -34.58 20.27 -0.41
C HIS A 69 -34.17 21.73 -0.60
N LEU A 70 -32.93 21.97 -1.03
CA LEU A 70 -32.43 23.27 -1.43
C LEU A 70 -32.48 23.43 -2.97
N ARG A 71 -32.74 24.66 -3.42
CA ARG A 71 -32.52 25.08 -4.80
C ARG A 71 -31.02 25.30 -5.01
N SER A 72 -30.48 25.05 -6.20
CA SER A 72 -29.05 25.26 -6.48
C SER A 72 -28.65 26.71 -6.18
N ILE A 73 -27.71 26.88 -5.27
CA ILE A 73 -27.19 28.15 -4.76
C ILE A 73 -26.09 28.67 -5.70
N LEU A 74 -25.24 27.76 -6.19
CA LEU A 74 -24.12 28.08 -7.07
C LEU A 74 -24.51 27.95 -8.54
N LYS A 75 -24.07 28.88 -9.38
CA LYS A 75 -24.16 28.77 -10.85
C LYS A 75 -22.87 28.11 -11.34
N THR A 76 -22.96 26.94 -11.97
CA THR A 76 -21.78 26.10 -12.22
C THR A 76 -21.65 25.75 -13.71
N THR A 77 -20.41 25.55 -14.15
CA THR A 77 -19.97 25.16 -15.49
C THR A 77 -18.72 24.31 -15.34
N ILE A 78 -18.53 23.36 -16.26
CA ILE A 78 -17.41 22.41 -16.21
C ILE A 78 -16.36 22.88 -17.22
N ASN A 79 -15.13 23.12 -16.74
CA ASN A 79 -13.92 23.17 -17.56
C ASN A 79 -13.06 21.96 -17.20
N THR A 80 -12.53 21.25 -18.19
CA THR A 80 -11.66 20.07 -18.01
C THR A 80 -10.19 20.35 -18.26
N GLU A 81 -9.82 21.61 -18.49
CA GLU A 81 -8.47 22.05 -18.83
C GLU A 81 -8.06 23.21 -17.91
N LEU A 82 -7.08 22.97 -17.06
CA LEU A 82 -6.37 24.00 -16.29
C LEU A 82 -4.91 23.57 -16.11
N ASP A 83 -3.97 24.29 -16.71
CA ASP A 83 -2.55 23.97 -16.61
C ASP A 83 -2.05 24.06 -15.16
N SER A 84 -1.39 23.00 -14.70
CA SER A 84 -0.81 22.92 -13.35
C SER A 84 0.49 23.71 -13.23
N VAL A 85 0.39 25.04 -13.30
CA VAL A 85 1.53 25.97 -13.17
C VAL A 85 2.07 25.97 -11.74
N LYS A 86 2.91 24.97 -11.42
CA LYS A 86 3.72 24.95 -10.21
C LYS A 86 4.71 26.09 -10.26
N LYS A 87 4.62 27.01 -9.28
CA LYS A 87 5.65 28.01 -9.03
C LYS A 87 5.80 28.21 -7.52
N ASP A 88 7.04 28.09 -7.05
CA ASP A 88 7.35 28.26 -5.65
C ASP A 88 7.30 29.73 -5.25
N LEU A 89 6.72 29.97 -4.07
CA LEU A 89 6.70 31.23 -3.35
C LEU A 89 6.82 30.88 -1.87
N SER A 90 7.65 31.65 -1.18
CA SER A 90 8.15 31.38 0.18
C SER A 90 7.09 31.57 1.27
N HIS A 91 7.36 31.00 2.44
CA HIS A 91 6.65 31.32 3.67
C HIS A 91 6.90 32.79 4.05
N GLU A 92 5.87 33.63 4.01
CA GLU A 92 5.75 34.80 4.88
C GLU A 92 4.27 35.26 4.95
N HIS A 93 3.78 35.43 6.19
CA HIS A 93 2.52 36.07 6.59
C HIS A 93 1.27 35.86 5.71
N LEU A 94 0.50 34.83 6.04
CA LEU A 94 -0.87 34.66 5.54
C LEU A 94 -1.87 35.32 6.48
N ASP A 95 -2.28 36.56 6.18
CA ASP A 95 -3.58 37.05 6.63
C ASP A 95 -4.68 36.13 6.03
N ALA A 96 -5.62 35.67 6.86
CA ALA A 96 -6.73 34.87 6.38
C ALA A 96 -7.64 35.73 5.48
N MET A 97 -7.88 35.29 4.24
CA MET A 97 -8.79 35.99 3.33
C MET A 97 -10.17 36.07 3.94
N LYS A 98 -10.79 37.26 3.94
CA LYS A 98 -12.04 37.46 4.67
C LYS A 98 -13.17 36.68 4.04
N VAL A 99 -14.19 36.40 4.85
CA VAL A 99 -15.39 35.68 4.42
C VAL A 99 -16.09 36.42 3.27
N GLU A 100 -16.07 37.74 3.30
CA GLU A 100 -16.63 38.62 2.26
C GLU A 100 -15.85 38.48 0.95
N ASP A 101 -14.50 38.55 0.98
CA ASP A 101 -13.63 38.37 -0.19
C ASP A 101 -13.82 36.98 -0.84
N LEU A 102 -14.03 35.95 -0.01
CA LEU A 102 -14.28 34.57 -0.42
C LEU A 102 -15.67 34.39 -1.05
N VAL A 103 -16.70 35.07 -0.52
CA VAL A 103 -18.06 35.08 -1.09
C VAL A 103 -18.10 35.81 -2.43
N ASP A 104 -17.41 36.96 -2.56
CA ASP A 104 -17.31 37.69 -3.83
C ASP A 104 -16.65 36.82 -4.92
N MET A 105 -15.53 36.14 -4.61
CA MET A 105 -14.93 35.18 -5.54
C MET A 105 -15.92 34.03 -5.88
N LEU A 106 -16.60 33.46 -4.89
CA LEU A 106 -17.56 32.37 -5.11
C LEU A 106 -18.74 32.77 -6.02
N LEU A 107 -19.09 34.06 -6.06
CA LEU A 107 -20.09 34.64 -6.95
C LEU A 107 -19.53 35.03 -8.33
N GLU A 108 -18.24 35.36 -8.43
CA GLU A 108 -17.57 35.64 -9.71
C GLU A 108 -17.29 34.36 -10.53
N THR A 109 -16.90 33.26 -9.89
CA THR A 109 -16.59 32.00 -10.61
C THR A 109 -17.81 31.12 -10.89
N ASN A 110 -17.84 30.54 -12.08
CA ASN A 110 -18.71 29.43 -12.45
C ASN A 110 -17.99 28.06 -12.48
N VAL A 111 -16.67 27.99 -12.27
CA VAL A 111 -15.89 26.75 -12.40
C VAL A 111 -16.00 25.92 -11.13
N LEU A 112 -16.49 24.67 -11.25
CA LEU A 112 -16.74 23.80 -10.10
C LEU A 112 -15.49 23.57 -9.21
N GLU A 113 -14.29 23.47 -9.78
CA GLU A 113 -13.06 23.26 -9.01
C GLU A 113 -12.62 24.50 -8.23
N GLU A 114 -12.86 25.71 -8.77
CA GLU A 114 -12.62 26.97 -8.08
C GLU A 114 -13.64 27.16 -6.95
N GLN A 115 -14.94 26.96 -7.25
CA GLN A 115 -16.02 26.95 -6.27
C GLN A 115 -15.72 25.99 -5.12
N ALA A 116 -15.35 24.74 -5.42
CA ALA A 116 -15.02 23.74 -4.43
C ALA A 116 -13.71 24.01 -3.67
N SER A 117 -12.79 24.78 -4.24
CA SER A 117 -11.57 25.22 -3.54
C SER A 117 -11.86 26.35 -2.54
N ILE A 118 -12.74 27.29 -2.90
CA ILE A 118 -13.22 28.34 -2.00
C ILE A 118 -14.03 27.76 -0.85
N VAL A 119 -14.99 26.87 -1.13
CA VAL A 119 -15.81 26.22 -0.09
C VAL A 119 -14.96 25.33 0.82
N HIS A 120 -13.91 24.70 0.31
CA HIS A 120 -12.94 23.96 1.14
C HIS A 120 -12.08 24.88 2.01
N TYR A 121 -11.61 26.02 1.50
CA TYR A 121 -10.90 27.03 2.29
C TYR A 121 -11.79 27.62 3.38
N LEU A 122 -13.06 27.94 3.07
CA LEU A 122 -14.05 28.36 4.06
C LEU A 122 -14.24 27.31 5.15
N TRP A 123 -14.33 26.03 4.78
CA TRP A 123 -14.48 24.92 5.73
C TRP A 123 -13.29 24.82 6.70
N ILE A 124 -12.05 24.88 6.19
CA ILE A 124 -10.84 24.78 7.02
C ILE A 124 -10.69 25.98 7.95
N ASN A 125 -10.84 27.20 7.43
CA ASN A 125 -10.48 28.42 8.16
C ASN A 125 -11.61 28.99 9.04
N TYR A 126 -12.88 28.73 8.68
CA TYR A 126 -14.05 29.27 9.39
C TYR A 126 -15.01 28.21 9.94
N GLY A 127 -14.83 26.94 9.58
CA GLY A 127 -15.66 25.83 10.04
C GLY A 127 -16.89 25.57 9.19
N ALA A 128 -17.39 24.33 9.23
CA ALA A 128 -18.53 23.87 8.44
C ALA A 128 -19.84 24.63 8.74
N ASP A 129 -20.06 24.97 10.01
CA ASP A 129 -21.32 25.55 10.49
C ASP A 129 -21.30 27.09 10.48
N ARG A 130 -20.28 27.70 9.85
CA ARG A 130 -20.24 29.14 9.59
C ARG A 130 -21.34 29.54 8.62
N GLU A 131 -22.18 30.48 9.04
CA GLU A 131 -23.12 31.18 8.16
C GLU A 131 -22.41 32.22 7.27
N ILE A 132 -22.88 32.30 6.03
CA ILE A 132 -22.44 33.20 4.96
C ILE A 132 -23.66 33.64 4.14
N SER A 133 -23.71 34.93 3.74
CA SER A 133 -24.81 35.46 2.94
C SER A 133 -24.50 35.34 1.45
N ILE A 134 -25.37 34.65 0.70
CA ILE A 134 -25.25 34.44 -0.74
C ILE A 134 -26.60 34.75 -1.40
N ASN A 135 -26.62 35.75 -2.30
CA ASN A 135 -27.85 36.22 -2.96
C ASN A 135 -29.01 36.49 -1.97
N ASP A 136 -28.71 37.26 -0.92
CA ASP A 136 -29.63 37.62 0.18
C ASP A 136 -30.20 36.43 1.00
N GLN A 137 -29.55 35.26 0.95
CA GLN A 137 -29.88 34.09 1.76
C GLN A 137 -28.70 33.71 2.66
N SER A 138 -28.93 33.54 3.96
CA SER A 138 -27.94 32.92 4.84
C SER A 138 -27.91 31.42 4.59
N VAL A 139 -26.71 30.89 4.31
CA VAL A 139 -26.44 29.45 4.14
C VAL A 139 -25.17 29.09 4.91
N THR A 140 -25.01 27.82 5.30
CA THR A 140 -23.77 27.36 5.94
C THR A 140 -22.75 26.88 4.93
N VAL A 141 -21.46 26.93 5.29
CA VAL A 141 -20.38 26.31 4.50
C VAL A 141 -20.64 24.80 4.30
N ARG A 142 -21.26 24.13 5.28
CA ARG A 142 -21.75 22.76 5.19
C ARG A 142 -22.72 22.56 4.03
N VAL A 143 -23.74 23.42 3.91
CA VAL A 143 -24.71 23.40 2.81
C VAL A 143 -24.03 23.58 1.45
N LEU A 144 -23.07 24.49 1.33
CA LEU A 144 -22.29 24.62 0.09
C LEU A 144 -21.46 23.36 -0.23
N MET A 145 -20.88 22.72 0.79
CA MET A 145 -20.15 21.47 0.60
C MET A 145 -21.07 20.32 0.17
N GLU A 146 -22.35 20.32 0.56
CA GLU A 146 -23.33 19.37 0.04
C GLU A 146 -23.65 19.61 -1.44
N GLU A 147 -23.77 20.87 -1.87
CA GLU A 147 -23.95 21.20 -3.29
C GLU A 147 -22.71 20.88 -4.13
N VAL A 148 -21.51 21.14 -3.60
CA VAL A 148 -20.23 20.72 -4.21
C VAL A 148 -20.16 19.20 -4.32
N TYR A 149 -20.56 18.43 -3.30
CA TYR A 149 -20.63 16.97 -3.33
C TYR A 149 -21.57 16.47 -4.44
N LEU A 150 -22.80 17.00 -4.51
CA LEU A 150 -23.80 16.59 -5.50
C LEU A 150 -23.32 16.87 -6.93
N LYS A 151 -22.83 18.08 -7.20
CA LYS A 151 -22.28 18.44 -8.51
C LYS A 151 -21.03 17.65 -8.87
N SER A 152 -20.16 17.35 -7.89
CA SER A 152 -19.01 16.47 -8.10
C SER A 152 -19.43 15.05 -8.49
N CYS A 153 -20.55 14.53 -7.96
CA CYS A 153 -21.11 13.24 -8.35
C CYS A 153 -21.65 13.26 -9.79
N GLU A 154 -22.37 14.31 -10.19
CA GLU A 154 -22.84 14.51 -11.57
C GLU A 154 -21.67 14.56 -12.56
N CYS A 155 -20.61 15.31 -12.21
CA CYS A 155 -19.39 15.46 -13.01
C CYS A 155 -18.39 14.29 -12.88
N ARG A 156 -18.64 13.31 -12.01
CA ARG A 156 -17.75 12.17 -11.68
C ARG A 156 -16.34 12.58 -11.22
N LEU A 157 -16.20 13.71 -10.53
CA LEU A 157 -14.93 14.23 -10.03
C LEU A 157 -14.50 13.49 -8.75
N TRP A 158 -13.97 12.27 -8.88
CA TRP A 158 -13.74 11.33 -7.77
C TRP A 158 -12.95 11.92 -6.59
N ALA A 159 -11.94 12.74 -6.83
CA ALA A 159 -11.18 13.38 -5.75
C ALA A 159 -12.03 14.37 -4.93
N MET A 160 -12.90 15.12 -5.61
CA MET A 160 -13.83 16.04 -4.96
C MET A 160 -14.97 15.31 -4.26
N ILE A 161 -15.47 14.20 -4.84
CA ILE A 161 -16.45 13.32 -4.19
C ILE A 161 -15.89 12.77 -2.88
N ARG A 162 -14.66 12.23 -2.88
CA ARG A 162 -14.02 11.66 -1.68
C ARG A 162 -13.81 12.69 -0.58
N LEU A 163 -13.28 13.87 -0.94
CA LEU A 163 -13.05 14.97 -0.01
C LEU A 163 -14.36 15.44 0.63
N SER A 164 -15.33 15.82 -0.19
CA SER A 164 -16.61 16.38 0.29
C SER A 164 -17.43 15.35 1.07
N ALA A 165 -17.45 14.08 0.67
CA ALA A 165 -18.07 13.00 1.44
C ALA A 165 -17.41 12.81 2.81
N GLY A 166 -16.08 12.91 2.89
CA GLY A 166 -15.31 12.77 4.12
C GLY A 166 -15.57 13.91 5.09
N LEU A 167 -15.50 15.15 4.60
CA LEU A 167 -15.80 16.36 5.38
C LEU A 167 -17.24 16.36 5.90
N LEU A 168 -18.20 15.95 5.08
CA LEU A 168 -19.60 15.78 5.48
C LEU A 168 -19.85 14.55 6.37
N GLY A 169 -18.83 13.71 6.65
CA GLY A 169 -18.97 12.51 7.49
C GLY A 169 -19.98 11.50 6.95
N ARG A 170 -20.02 11.34 5.62
CA ARG A 170 -20.97 10.47 4.91
C ARG A 170 -20.53 9.00 4.99
N ASN A 171 -21.39 8.17 5.56
CA ASN A 171 -21.23 6.72 5.56
C ASN A 171 -21.87 6.12 4.31
N LEU A 172 -21.13 5.26 3.60
CA LEU A 172 -21.64 4.52 2.45
C LEU A 172 -22.56 3.37 2.93
N ASP A 173 -23.78 3.28 2.41
CA ASP A 173 -24.81 2.36 2.95
C ASP A 173 -24.46 0.87 2.85
N GLU A 174 -23.67 0.47 1.86
CA GLU A 174 -23.20 -0.92 1.73
C GLU A 174 -22.07 -1.29 2.72
N LEU A 175 -21.51 -0.34 3.48
CA LEU A 175 -20.37 -0.58 4.39
C LEU A 175 -20.67 -1.69 5.41
N GLY A 176 -21.82 -1.62 6.09
CA GLY A 176 -22.19 -2.62 7.11
C GLY A 176 -22.39 -4.03 6.52
N LYS A 177 -22.93 -4.12 5.29
CA LYS A 177 -23.06 -5.37 4.56
C LYS A 177 -21.70 -5.92 4.15
N ALA A 178 -20.80 -5.06 3.66
CA ALA A 178 -19.45 -5.44 3.26
C ALA A 178 -18.60 -5.96 4.43
N VAL A 179 -18.62 -5.25 5.57
CA VAL A 179 -18.03 -5.70 6.84
C VAL A 179 -18.58 -7.07 7.25
N THR A 180 -19.90 -7.26 7.16
CA THR A 180 -20.54 -8.56 7.48
C THR A 180 -20.10 -9.67 6.51
N HIS A 181 -19.99 -9.40 5.21
CA HIS A 181 -19.55 -10.39 4.21
C HIS A 181 -18.10 -10.88 4.43
N LEU A 182 -17.25 -10.01 4.97
CA LEU A 182 -15.85 -10.30 5.35
C LEU A 182 -15.80 -11.12 6.64
N LEU A 183 -16.45 -10.65 7.71
CA LEU A 183 -16.44 -11.31 9.02
C LEU A 183 -17.04 -12.72 8.99
N VAL A 184 -18.14 -12.94 8.26
CA VAL A 184 -18.76 -14.26 8.08
C VAL A 184 -17.83 -15.25 7.34
N ARG A 185 -16.85 -14.73 6.58
CA ARG A 185 -15.78 -15.53 5.94
C ARG A 185 -14.48 -15.55 6.75
N GLN A 186 -14.55 -15.27 8.06
CA GLN A 186 -13.38 -15.25 8.96
C GLN A 186 -12.30 -14.24 8.54
N LYS A 187 -12.71 -13.11 7.95
CA LYS A 187 -11.84 -11.98 7.61
C LYS A 187 -12.12 -10.80 8.55
N GLN A 188 -11.26 -10.64 9.54
CA GLN A 188 -11.21 -9.43 10.36
C GLN A 188 -10.64 -8.28 9.50
N ILE A 189 -10.99 -7.04 9.85
CA ILE A 189 -10.39 -5.86 9.22
C ILE A 189 -9.87 -4.87 10.27
N THR A 190 -8.90 -4.05 9.89
CA THR A 190 -8.48 -2.89 10.68
C THR A 190 -8.50 -1.62 9.84
N VAL A 191 -8.85 -0.50 10.46
CA VAL A 191 -8.95 0.81 9.81
C VAL A 191 -8.09 1.85 10.52
N GLY A 192 -7.61 2.84 9.77
CA GLY A 192 -6.53 3.75 10.16
C GLY A 192 -5.15 3.23 9.73
N LEU A 193 -4.09 3.90 10.17
CA LEU A 193 -2.69 3.55 9.87
C LEU A 193 -1.97 3.11 11.15
N PRO A 194 -1.17 2.01 11.12
CA PRO A 194 -0.48 1.50 12.33
C PRO A 194 0.47 2.50 12.99
N SER A 195 1.00 3.46 12.22
CA SER A 195 1.90 4.52 12.67
C SER A 195 1.20 5.74 13.31
N LYS A 196 -0.12 5.87 13.14
CA LYS A 196 -0.94 6.91 13.78
C LYS A 196 -1.87 6.30 14.83
N LYS A 197 -2.82 5.52 14.32
CA LYS A 197 -3.90 4.89 15.07
C LYS A 197 -4.59 3.88 14.16
N GLU A 198 -4.79 2.67 14.67
CA GLU A 198 -5.44 1.56 13.98
C GLU A 198 -6.52 0.97 14.89
N GLU A 199 -7.77 0.89 14.43
CA GLU A 199 -8.88 0.27 15.17
C GLU A 199 -9.38 -0.99 14.45
N ALA A 200 -9.58 -2.06 15.21
CA ALA A 200 -9.95 -3.38 14.69
C ALA A 200 -11.47 -3.62 14.72
N ILE A 201 -11.98 -4.17 13.62
CA ILE A 201 -13.37 -4.63 13.49
C ILE A 201 -13.33 -6.16 13.36
N THR A 202 -13.59 -6.81 14.49
CA THR A 202 -13.47 -8.27 14.67
C THR A 202 -14.81 -8.99 14.85
N CYS A 203 -15.89 -8.23 15.03
CA CYS A 203 -17.27 -8.68 15.19
C CYS A 203 -18.21 -7.72 14.42
N PRO A 204 -19.44 -8.14 14.07
CA PRO A 204 -20.40 -7.28 13.39
C PRO A 204 -20.72 -6.02 14.20
N LYS A 205 -21.04 -4.92 13.50
CA LYS A 205 -21.19 -3.58 14.07
C LYS A 205 -22.42 -2.86 13.51
N SER A 206 -23.05 -2.02 14.33
CA SER A 206 -24.13 -1.13 13.88
C SER A 206 -23.60 -0.04 12.94
N LYS A 207 -24.49 0.69 12.24
CA LYS A 207 -24.09 1.80 11.35
C LYS A 207 -23.44 2.94 12.16
N GLU A 208 -23.89 3.12 13.39
CA GLU A 208 -23.45 4.11 14.38
C GLU A 208 -22.09 3.72 14.98
N GLU A 209 -21.91 2.44 15.34
CA GLU A 209 -20.60 1.92 15.77
C GLU A 209 -19.56 2.04 14.64
N LEU A 210 -19.89 1.65 13.41
CA LEU A 210 -19.00 1.81 12.25
C LEU A 210 -18.68 3.28 12.00
N LYS A 211 -19.66 4.19 12.06
CA LYS A 211 -19.44 5.63 11.97
C LYS A 211 -18.47 6.12 13.04
N ALA A 212 -18.65 5.70 14.29
CA ALA A 212 -17.77 6.06 15.40
C ALA A 212 -16.34 5.53 15.21
N ILE A 213 -16.16 4.27 14.78
CA ILE A 213 -14.85 3.68 14.50
C ILE A 213 -14.14 4.41 13.35
N MET A 214 -14.85 4.68 12.24
CA MET A 214 -14.29 5.38 11.09
C MET A 214 -13.87 6.82 11.44
N HIS A 215 -14.71 7.59 12.15
CA HIS A 215 -14.31 8.93 12.61
C HIS A 215 -13.15 8.90 13.60
N ARG A 216 -13.07 7.87 14.45
CA ARG A 216 -11.96 7.69 15.39
C ARG A 216 -10.64 7.30 14.71
N ALA A 217 -10.67 6.69 13.53
CA ALA A 217 -9.50 6.22 12.79
C ALA A 217 -8.96 7.23 11.75
N TYR A 218 -9.81 8.13 11.25
CA TYR A 218 -9.48 9.10 10.19
C TYR A 218 -9.97 10.53 10.51
N SER A 219 -9.92 10.94 11.78
CA SER A 219 -10.40 12.26 12.23
C SER A 219 -9.69 13.45 11.57
N ASP A 220 -8.47 13.23 11.09
CA ASP A 220 -7.57 14.19 10.46
C ASP A 220 -7.44 14.00 8.94
N ASP A 221 -8.09 13.00 8.35
CA ASP A 221 -7.95 12.65 6.92
C ASP A 221 -9.30 12.31 6.26
N PRO A 222 -10.02 13.31 5.73
CA PRO A 222 -11.30 13.12 5.04
C PRO A 222 -11.22 12.22 3.80
N ASN A 223 -10.07 12.23 3.11
CA ASN A 223 -9.87 11.46 1.88
C ASN A 223 -9.64 9.98 2.19
N ALA A 224 -8.81 9.67 3.19
CA ALA A 224 -8.65 8.32 3.70
C ALA A 224 -9.96 7.79 4.35
N PHE A 225 -10.74 8.64 5.03
CA PHE A 225 -12.06 8.27 5.58
C PHE A 225 -13.00 7.73 4.48
N THR A 226 -13.10 8.40 3.32
CA THR A 226 -13.97 7.94 2.24
C THR A 226 -13.37 6.77 1.47
N LEU A 227 -12.09 6.86 1.06
CA LEU A 227 -11.42 5.79 0.31
C LEU A 227 -11.44 4.45 1.07
N SER A 228 -11.26 4.47 2.39
CA SER A 228 -11.28 3.26 3.20
C SER A 228 -12.64 2.56 3.21
N GLN A 229 -13.75 3.31 3.14
CA GLN A 229 -15.08 2.72 2.97
C GLN A 229 -15.25 2.06 1.60
N GLU A 230 -14.77 2.71 0.53
CA GLU A 230 -14.80 2.18 -0.84
C GLU A 230 -13.96 0.89 -0.97
N ILE A 231 -12.79 0.85 -0.32
CA ILE A 231 -11.94 -0.35 -0.24
C ILE A 231 -12.66 -1.45 0.53
N ILE A 232 -13.24 -1.18 1.70
CA ILE A 232 -13.99 -2.20 2.47
C ILE A 232 -15.17 -2.76 1.66
N ILE A 233 -15.90 -1.91 0.94
CA ILE A 233 -17.00 -2.33 0.04
C ILE A 233 -16.48 -3.18 -1.13
N SER A 234 -15.36 -2.78 -1.73
CA SER A 234 -14.71 -3.53 -2.81
C SER A 234 -14.22 -4.90 -2.34
N LEU A 235 -13.56 -4.98 -1.18
CA LEU A 235 -13.14 -6.22 -0.54
C LEU A 235 -14.34 -7.10 -0.15
N GLY A 236 -15.41 -6.50 0.39
CA GLY A 236 -16.67 -7.21 0.69
C GLY A 236 -17.41 -7.72 -0.54
N SER A 237 -17.17 -7.14 -1.72
CA SER A 237 -17.59 -7.68 -3.02
C SER A 237 -16.67 -8.82 -3.46
N LEU A 238 -15.35 -8.62 -3.43
CA LEU A 238 -14.35 -9.61 -3.88
C LEU A 238 -14.35 -10.88 -3.03
N VAL A 239 -14.49 -10.79 -1.71
CA VAL A 239 -14.54 -11.96 -0.82
C VAL A 239 -15.77 -12.86 -1.09
N ARG A 240 -16.82 -12.31 -1.71
CA ARG A 240 -18.02 -13.05 -2.15
C ARG A 240 -17.83 -13.75 -3.48
N THR A 241 -17.26 -13.07 -4.48
CA THR A 241 -17.11 -13.60 -5.84
C THR A 241 -15.88 -14.48 -5.97
N GLU A 242 -14.78 -14.07 -5.36
CA GLU A 242 -13.44 -14.64 -5.51
C GLU A 242 -12.82 -14.98 -4.14
N PRO A 243 -13.42 -15.86 -3.33
CA PRO A 243 -12.96 -16.17 -1.98
C PRO A 243 -11.54 -16.75 -1.92
N LYS A 244 -11.03 -17.30 -3.04
CA LYS A 244 -9.67 -17.83 -3.16
C LYS A 244 -8.59 -16.77 -2.92
N LEU A 245 -8.87 -15.52 -3.27
CA LEU A 245 -7.95 -14.38 -3.09
C LEU A 245 -7.62 -14.06 -1.62
N PHE A 246 -8.36 -14.67 -0.68
CA PHE A 246 -8.25 -14.44 0.76
C PHE A 246 -7.83 -15.71 1.53
N VAL A 247 -7.29 -16.71 0.83
CA VAL A 247 -6.79 -17.96 1.43
C VAL A 247 -5.60 -17.64 2.36
N GLU A 248 -5.66 -18.16 3.59
CA GLU A 248 -4.70 -17.93 4.68
C GLU A 248 -4.46 -16.46 5.09
N MET A 249 -5.31 -15.52 4.67
CA MET A 249 -5.30 -14.12 5.15
C MET A 249 -6.44 -13.94 6.15
N PHE A 250 -6.19 -13.71 7.45
CA PHE A 250 -7.26 -13.59 8.47
C PHE A 250 -7.55 -12.14 8.88
N ARG A 251 -6.57 -11.23 8.82
CA ARG A 251 -6.74 -9.79 9.11
C ARG A 251 -6.28 -8.87 7.98
N LEU A 252 -7.25 -8.20 7.34
CA LEU A 252 -7.00 -7.23 6.27
C LEU A 252 -6.77 -5.82 6.84
N ARG A 253 -5.57 -5.27 6.68
CA ARG A 253 -5.19 -3.94 7.21
C ARG A 253 -5.44 -2.86 6.16
N ILE A 254 -6.57 -2.16 6.25
CA ILE A 254 -7.06 -1.26 5.19
C ILE A 254 -6.09 -0.10 4.92
N GLY A 255 -5.45 0.46 5.96
CA GLY A 255 -4.42 1.48 5.80
C GLY A 255 -3.18 1.00 5.04
N LEU A 256 -2.70 -0.23 5.30
CA LEU A 256 -1.58 -0.80 4.55
C LEU A 256 -1.96 -1.05 3.08
N ILE A 257 -3.19 -1.48 2.81
CA ILE A 257 -3.71 -1.64 1.45
C ILE A 257 -3.69 -0.30 0.69
N ILE A 258 -4.04 0.82 1.35
CA ILE A 258 -3.93 2.17 0.75
C ILE A 258 -2.47 2.53 0.45
N GLN A 259 -1.55 2.29 1.39
CA GLN A 259 -0.10 2.53 1.18
C GLN A 259 0.45 1.73 -0.02
N VAL A 260 0.08 0.45 -0.16
CA VAL A 260 0.50 -0.37 -1.30
C VAL A 260 -0.11 0.12 -2.61
N LEU A 261 -1.41 0.43 -2.65
CA LEU A 261 -2.07 0.98 -3.84
C LEU A 261 -1.40 2.28 -4.31
N ALA A 262 -1.09 3.20 -3.39
CA ALA A 262 -0.37 4.44 -3.71
C ALA A 262 1.08 4.17 -4.16
N SER A 263 1.80 3.28 -3.47
CA SER A 263 3.20 2.94 -3.78
C SER A 263 3.37 2.26 -5.13
N GLU A 264 2.36 1.49 -5.56
CA GLU A 264 2.28 0.85 -6.87
C GLU A 264 1.86 1.84 -7.96
N LEU A 265 0.84 2.67 -7.71
CA LEU A 265 0.42 3.72 -8.64
C LEU A 265 1.56 4.71 -8.95
N ALA A 266 2.34 5.08 -7.93
CA ALA A 266 3.55 5.88 -8.08
C ALA A 266 4.54 5.27 -9.07
N ARG A 267 4.67 3.95 -9.05
CA ARG A 267 5.66 3.20 -9.83
C ARG A 267 5.17 2.94 -11.27
N ILE A 268 3.88 2.63 -11.45
CA ILE A 268 3.26 2.41 -12.77
C ILE A 268 3.19 3.73 -13.58
N ARG A 269 2.94 4.85 -12.90
CA ARG A 269 2.76 6.17 -13.54
C ARG A 269 3.98 7.10 -13.39
N ASN A 270 5.11 6.60 -12.87
CA ASN A 270 6.35 7.36 -12.60
C ASN A 270 6.13 8.69 -11.85
N LEU A 271 5.28 8.65 -10.81
CA LEU A 271 4.91 9.79 -9.97
C LEU A 271 5.74 9.83 -8.68
N SER A 272 5.89 11.03 -8.10
CA SER A 272 6.32 11.17 -6.70
C SER A 272 5.30 10.53 -5.75
N ALA A 273 5.70 10.21 -4.51
CA ALA A 273 4.78 9.67 -3.50
C ALA A 273 3.56 10.60 -3.26
N THR A 274 3.78 11.92 -3.28
CA THR A 274 2.72 12.94 -3.20
C THR A 274 1.79 12.90 -4.42
N GLY A 275 2.35 12.94 -5.63
CA GLY A 275 1.56 12.87 -6.87
C GLY A 275 0.80 11.56 -7.01
N ALA A 276 1.30 10.46 -6.46
CA ALA A 276 0.60 9.19 -6.42
C ALA A 276 -0.55 9.16 -5.39
N ALA A 277 -0.37 9.78 -4.22
CA ALA A 277 -1.45 9.95 -3.25
C ALA A 277 -2.58 10.84 -3.81
N GLU A 278 -2.23 11.96 -4.46
CA GLU A 278 -3.15 12.82 -5.20
C GLU A 278 -3.86 12.05 -6.33
N ASN A 279 -3.10 11.31 -7.14
CA ASN A 279 -3.66 10.56 -8.27
C ASN A 279 -4.53 9.38 -7.82
N LEU A 280 -4.24 8.74 -6.69
CA LEU A 280 -5.14 7.72 -6.10
C LEU A 280 -6.52 8.30 -5.78
N MET A 281 -6.61 9.60 -5.43
CA MET A 281 -7.90 10.26 -5.19
C MET A 281 -8.71 10.46 -6.49
N THR A 282 -8.08 10.44 -7.67
CA THR A 282 -8.80 10.59 -8.96
C THR A 282 -9.29 9.27 -9.55
N ILE A 283 -8.83 8.12 -9.04
CA ILE A 283 -9.18 6.78 -9.56
C ILE A 283 -10.65 6.45 -9.28
N SER A 284 -11.40 5.96 -10.28
CA SER A 284 -12.82 5.61 -10.09
C SER A 284 -13.02 4.39 -9.16
N PRO A 285 -14.19 4.22 -8.53
CA PRO A 285 -14.49 3.04 -7.72
C PRO A 285 -14.39 1.71 -8.48
N PHE A 286 -14.57 1.72 -9.80
CA PHE A 286 -14.36 0.53 -10.64
C PHE A 286 -12.87 0.20 -10.78
N GLU A 287 -12.06 1.17 -11.19
CA GLU A 287 -10.61 1.00 -11.29
C GLU A 287 -9.98 0.61 -9.95
N LEU A 288 -10.42 1.22 -8.85
CA LEU A 288 -10.00 0.87 -7.48
C LEU A 288 -10.27 -0.60 -7.17
N LYS A 289 -11.47 -1.11 -7.51
CA LYS A 289 -11.80 -2.53 -7.35
C LYS A 289 -10.93 -3.42 -8.24
N SER A 290 -10.62 -3.01 -9.47
CA SER A 290 -9.73 -3.75 -10.37
C SER A 290 -8.27 -3.76 -9.88
N MET A 291 -7.77 -2.66 -9.35
CA MET A 291 -6.44 -2.61 -8.72
C MET A 291 -6.38 -3.53 -7.49
N LEU A 292 -7.40 -3.48 -6.63
CA LEU A 292 -7.53 -4.41 -5.49
C LEU A 292 -7.57 -5.87 -5.94
N PHE A 293 -8.28 -6.18 -7.02
CA PHE A 293 -8.33 -7.54 -7.57
C PHE A 293 -6.95 -8.02 -8.04
N SER A 294 -6.24 -7.23 -8.86
CA SER A 294 -4.90 -7.58 -9.34
C SER A 294 -3.91 -7.78 -8.18
N LEU A 295 -3.85 -6.82 -7.26
CA LEU A 295 -3.04 -6.85 -6.04
C LEU A 295 -3.38 -8.07 -5.15
N LEU A 296 -4.66 -8.45 -5.07
CA LEU A 296 -5.09 -9.65 -4.36
C LEU A 296 -4.80 -10.97 -5.10
N SER A 297 -4.65 -10.94 -6.42
CA SER A 297 -4.42 -12.13 -7.26
C SER A 297 -2.96 -12.60 -7.37
N GLY A 298 -2.01 -11.75 -6.95
CA GLY A 298 -0.57 -11.96 -7.10
C GLY A 298 0.03 -11.43 -8.41
N ARG A 299 -0.80 -10.93 -9.34
CA ARG A 299 -0.34 -10.18 -10.52
C ARG A 299 0.33 -8.88 -10.10
N LEU A 300 1.49 -8.59 -10.67
CA LEU A 300 2.05 -7.25 -10.65
C LEU A 300 1.15 -6.33 -11.49
N LEU A 301 0.87 -5.12 -10.99
CA LEU A 301 -0.15 -4.24 -11.58
C LEU A 301 0.15 -3.76 -13.02
N GLU A 302 1.34 -4.01 -13.58
CA GLU A 302 1.63 -3.82 -15.02
C GLU A 302 1.03 -4.89 -15.92
N GLU A 303 0.81 -6.12 -15.44
CA GLU A 303 0.27 -7.23 -16.24
C GLU A 303 -1.13 -6.91 -16.80
N TYR A 304 -1.82 -5.93 -16.20
CA TYR A 304 -3.13 -5.43 -16.63
C TYR A 304 -3.07 -4.50 -17.86
N VAL A 305 -1.89 -4.03 -18.28
CA VAL A 305 -1.75 -3.09 -19.40
C VAL A 305 -1.83 -3.79 -20.76
N TYR A 306 -1.59 -5.11 -20.82
CA TYR A 306 -1.37 -5.82 -22.09
C TYR A 306 -2.21 -7.09 -22.35
N ASP A 307 -2.87 -7.68 -21.35
CA ASP A 307 -3.67 -8.90 -21.55
C ASP A 307 -5.12 -8.77 -21.08
N GLY A 308 -6.05 -9.19 -21.95
CA GLY A 308 -7.49 -9.20 -21.72
C GLY A 308 -8.06 -10.59 -21.41
N ASP A 309 -7.24 -11.64 -21.34
CA ASP A 309 -7.70 -13.00 -21.06
C ASP A 309 -8.15 -13.21 -19.59
N ALA A 310 -9.03 -14.19 -19.40
CA ALA A 310 -9.77 -14.42 -18.18
C ALA A 310 -8.87 -14.70 -16.95
N ALA A 311 -9.34 -14.23 -15.80
CA ALA A 311 -8.69 -14.32 -14.50
C ALA A 311 -8.14 -15.72 -14.17
N LYS A 312 -6.82 -15.84 -14.18
CA LYS A 312 -6.06 -17.03 -13.75
C LYS A 312 -5.09 -16.62 -12.66
N GLU A 313 -5.15 -17.33 -11.53
CA GLU A 313 -4.40 -17.11 -10.29
C GLU A 313 -2.88 -17.23 -10.52
N THR A 314 -2.13 -16.21 -10.12
CA THR A 314 -0.68 -16.04 -10.36
C THR A 314 0.02 -15.74 -9.04
N ARG A 315 -0.10 -16.66 -8.08
CA ARG A 315 0.58 -16.52 -6.78
C ARG A 315 2.10 -16.42 -6.98
N THR A 316 2.73 -15.43 -6.35
CA THR A 316 4.13 -15.05 -6.57
C THR A 316 4.97 -15.13 -5.30
N GLY A 317 4.89 -16.27 -4.62
CA GLY A 317 5.66 -16.58 -3.42
C GLY A 317 6.05 -18.06 -3.34
N ILE A 318 6.69 -18.47 -2.25
CA ILE A 318 7.24 -19.83 -2.07
C ILE A 318 6.18 -20.93 -2.29
N GLY A 319 4.90 -20.66 -2.00
CA GLY A 319 3.78 -21.58 -2.25
C GLY A 319 3.46 -21.89 -3.72
N SER A 320 4.14 -21.25 -4.69
CA SER A 320 3.85 -21.36 -6.14
C SER A 320 4.85 -22.25 -6.91
N PHE A 321 5.54 -23.15 -6.20
CA PHE A 321 6.66 -23.97 -6.71
C PHE A 321 6.49 -24.57 -8.12
N LYS A 322 5.28 -25.00 -8.50
CA LYS A 322 5.05 -25.68 -9.78
C LYS A 322 5.14 -24.72 -10.98
N ARG A 323 4.47 -23.56 -10.90
CA ARG A 323 4.27 -22.66 -12.05
C ARG A 323 5.55 -21.87 -12.40
N GLN A 324 6.32 -21.46 -11.39
CA GLN A 324 7.62 -20.78 -11.56
C GLN A 324 8.66 -21.61 -12.36
N ILE A 325 8.54 -22.95 -12.35
CA ILE A 325 9.39 -23.86 -13.11
C ILE A 325 8.83 -24.10 -14.52
N GLU A 326 7.50 -24.16 -14.67
CA GLU A 326 6.83 -24.43 -15.94
C GLU A 326 6.89 -23.22 -16.90
N GLU A 327 6.68 -21.99 -16.43
CA GLU A 327 6.70 -20.78 -17.28
C GLU A 327 8.09 -20.49 -17.85
N ARG A 328 9.15 -20.58 -17.03
CA ARG A 328 10.54 -20.45 -17.51
C ARG A 328 10.99 -21.60 -18.42
N LYS A 329 10.37 -22.78 -18.33
CA LYS A 329 10.56 -23.87 -19.30
C LYS A 329 9.78 -23.66 -20.59
N SER A 330 8.62 -22.99 -20.54
CA SER A 330 7.80 -22.69 -21.72
C SER A 330 8.52 -21.74 -22.68
N MET A 331 9.03 -20.60 -22.16
CA MET A 331 9.79 -19.64 -22.98
C MET A 331 11.01 -20.30 -23.63
N ARG A 332 11.82 -21.05 -22.86
CA ARG A 332 13.00 -21.79 -23.35
C ARG A 332 12.68 -22.89 -24.37
N LYS A 333 11.42 -23.32 -24.51
CA LYS A 333 11.00 -24.32 -25.51
C LYS A 333 10.42 -23.67 -26.77
N SER A 334 9.87 -22.46 -26.67
CA SER A 334 9.32 -21.72 -27.82
C SER A 334 10.39 -21.22 -28.80
N MET A 335 11.64 -21.06 -28.35
CA MET A 335 12.78 -20.59 -29.17
C MET A 335 13.56 -21.72 -29.87
N ARG A 336 13.09 -22.97 -29.86
CA ARG A 336 13.84 -24.13 -30.40
C ARG A 336 13.08 -24.96 -31.45
N HIS A 337 12.46 -24.30 -32.44
CA HIS A 337 11.94 -24.97 -33.64
C HIS A 337 11.98 -24.07 -34.90
N VAL A 338 13.19 -23.84 -35.42
CA VAL A 338 13.49 -23.91 -36.87
C VAL A 338 14.84 -24.61 -37.00
N ASP A 339 15.00 -25.52 -37.96
CA ASP A 339 16.28 -26.12 -38.35
C ASP A 339 16.22 -26.48 -39.84
N GLY A 340 17.37 -26.49 -40.51
CA GLY A 340 17.51 -26.41 -41.97
C GLY A 340 17.43 -24.96 -42.48
N ASP A 341 18.37 -24.44 -43.27
CA ASP A 341 19.30 -25.15 -44.17
C ASP A 341 20.71 -24.55 -44.16
N ALA A 342 21.70 -25.25 -44.75
CA ALA A 342 23.12 -24.87 -44.65
C ALA A 342 23.77 -24.59 -46.01
N TYR A 343 24.45 -23.45 -46.18
CA TYR A 343 25.57 -23.33 -47.12
C TYR A 343 26.60 -22.25 -46.72
N ARG A 344 27.77 -22.26 -47.38
CA ARG A 344 28.98 -21.48 -47.04
C ARG A 344 29.15 -20.26 -47.96
N HIS A 345 29.80 -19.19 -47.46
CA HIS A 345 31.10 -18.67 -47.97
C HIS A 345 31.57 -17.42 -47.19
N SER A 346 32.73 -16.85 -47.53
CA SER A 346 33.56 -15.96 -46.69
C SER A 346 34.47 -15.05 -47.56
N PRO A 347 35.30 -14.13 -47.02
CA PRO A 347 34.94 -12.94 -46.22
C PRO A 347 35.65 -11.63 -46.70
N THR A 348 35.05 -10.46 -46.47
CA THR A 348 35.72 -9.14 -46.59
C THR A 348 35.04 -8.09 -45.68
N PRO A 349 35.72 -6.98 -45.27
CA PRO A 349 35.42 -6.32 -43.99
C PRO A 349 34.78 -4.92 -44.05
N ALA A 350 34.47 -4.42 -42.84
CA ALA A 350 34.29 -3.00 -42.46
C ALA A 350 32.97 -2.31 -42.86
N SER A 351 31.90 -2.68 -42.16
CA SER A 351 30.80 -1.77 -41.81
C SER A 351 30.22 -2.22 -40.47
N ASP A 352 30.87 -1.80 -39.39
CA ASP A 352 30.58 -2.28 -38.03
C ASP A 352 29.23 -1.71 -37.56
N LEU A 353 28.18 -2.53 -37.69
CA LEU A 353 26.79 -2.24 -37.32
C LEU A 353 26.36 -3.06 -36.09
N ASP A 354 27.29 -3.26 -35.17
CA ASP A 354 27.18 -4.17 -34.03
C ASP A 354 26.94 -3.40 -32.70
N GLU A 355 25.82 -2.67 -32.60
CA GLU A 355 25.35 -2.07 -31.32
C GLU A 355 23.92 -2.50 -30.90
N GLU A 356 23.20 -3.31 -31.70
CA GLU A 356 21.82 -3.73 -31.38
C GLU A 356 21.65 -5.18 -30.85
N GLU A 357 22.72 -5.98 -30.78
CA GLU A 357 22.69 -7.32 -30.14
C GLU A 357 23.47 -7.35 -28.81
N LEU A 358 22.95 -6.70 -27.75
CA LEU A 358 23.27 -7.01 -26.34
C LEU A 358 22.26 -6.40 -25.34
N SER A 359 21.03 -6.91 -25.34
CA SER A 359 20.03 -6.62 -24.29
C SER A 359 19.31 -7.89 -23.77
N GLU A 360 20.01 -9.02 -23.79
CA GLU A 360 19.55 -10.24 -23.10
C GLU A 360 19.75 -10.13 -21.58
N ASP A 361 18.82 -10.70 -20.81
CA ASP A 361 18.80 -10.79 -19.34
C ASP A 361 18.86 -9.45 -18.55
N ASP A 362 18.01 -8.47 -18.89
CA ASP A 362 17.60 -7.42 -17.91
C ASP A 362 16.76 -8.05 -16.78
N PHE A 363 17.45 -8.61 -15.78
CA PHE A 363 16.86 -9.13 -14.55
C PHE A 363 16.38 -7.96 -13.69
N GLN A 364 15.21 -7.41 -14.04
CA GLN A 364 14.68 -6.17 -13.46
C GLN A 364 14.64 -6.20 -11.92
N PHE A 365 15.61 -5.52 -11.32
CA PHE A 365 15.83 -5.48 -9.87
C PHE A 365 14.66 -4.81 -9.15
N GLY A 366 14.12 -5.50 -8.14
CA GLY A 366 13.01 -5.08 -7.31
C GLY A 366 11.73 -5.90 -7.49
N ILE A 367 11.67 -6.85 -8.43
CA ILE A 367 10.48 -7.71 -8.64
C ILE A 367 10.10 -8.52 -7.40
N TRP A 368 11.06 -9.18 -6.72
CA TRP A 368 10.76 -10.04 -5.58
C TRP A 368 10.69 -9.25 -4.27
N LEU A 369 11.47 -8.18 -4.13
CA LEU A 369 11.33 -7.21 -3.05
C LEU A 369 9.93 -6.57 -3.06
N ARG A 370 9.40 -6.24 -4.25
CA ARG A 370 8.03 -5.75 -4.45
C ARG A 370 6.99 -6.79 -4.07
N HIS A 371 7.12 -8.05 -4.52
CA HIS A 371 6.23 -9.13 -4.10
C HIS A 371 6.21 -9.30 -2.58
N ARG A 372 7.38 -9.33 -1.91
CA ARG A 372 7.46 -9.44 -0.44
C ARG A 372 6.85 -8.24 0.29
N ARG A 373 7.01 -7.02 -0.24
CA ARG A 373 6.33 -5.83 0.31
C ARG A 373 4.80 -5.91 0.17
N ILE A 374 4.30 -6.45 -0.95
CA ILE A 374 2.86 -6.62 -1.19
C ILE A 374 2.28 -7.74 -0.29
N ASP A 375 2.84 -8.95 -0.33
CA ASP A 375 2.37 -10.10 0.44
C ASP A 375 2.46 -9.82 1.95
N GLY A 376 3.56 -9.23 2.40
CA GLY A 376 3.76 -8.85 3.80
C GLY A 376 2.75 -7.81 4.28
N ALA A 377 2.52 -6.74 3.50
CA ALA A 377 1.51 -5.73 3.83
C ALA A 377 0.07 -6.27 3.85
N LEU A 378 -0.18 -7.36 3.12
CA LEU A 378 -1.46 -8.09 3.08
C LEU A 378 -1.59 -9.20 4.14
N ASN A 379 -0.51 -9.54 4.85
CA ASN A 379 -0.40 -10.75 5.69
C ASN A 379 -0.71 -12.06 4.91
N ARG A 380 -0.17 -12.20 3.68
CA ARG A 380 -0.46 -13.33 2.78
C ARG A 380 0.53 -14.47 2.95
N VAL A 381 0.20 -15.48 3.75
CA VAL A 381 1.08 -16.63 4.03
C VAL A 381 0.79 -17.89 3.18
N PRO A 382 1.74 -18.85 3.03
CA PRO A 382 1.56 -20.08 2.23
C PRO A 382 0.34 -20.95 2.60
N ASN A 383 -0.21 -21.70 1.64
CA ASN A 383 -1.36 -22.59 1.90
C ASN A 383 -1.02 -23.68 2.94
N ASN A 384 -1.80 -23.78 4.01
CA ASN A 384 -1.55 -24.55 5.24
C ASN A 384 -0.41 -24.01 6.13
N PHE A 385 -0.03 -22.72 6.03
CA PHE A 385 1.04 -22.13 6.84
C PHE A 385 0.79 -22.31 8.34
N TYR A 386 -0.34 -21.84 8.86
CA TYR A 386 -0.65 -21.92 10.30
C TYR A 386 -0.74 -23.35 10.80
N ALA A 387 -1.29 -24.28 10.00
CA ALA A 387 -1.37 -25.69 10.38
C ALA A 387 0.01 -26.36 10.42
N THR A 388 0.91 -26.00 9.50
CA THR A 388 2.31 -26.45 9.50
C THR A 388 3.10 -25.82 10.66
N LEU A 389 2.90 -24.52 10.93
CA LEU A 389 3.55 -23.81 12.02
C LEU A 389 3.08 -24.30 13.40
N TRP A 390 1.80 -24.67 13.54
CA TRP A 390 1.28 -25.35 14.73
C TRP A 390 2.03 -26.67 14.94
N ASP A 391 2.22 -27.48 13.89
CA ASP A 391 3.02 -28.71 14.00
C ASP A 391 4.46 -28.42 14.43
N THR A 392 5.08 -27.33 13.95
CA THR A 392 6.43 -26.91 14.34
C THR A 392 6.49 -26.51 15.81
N VAL A 393 5.61 -25.61 16.27
CA VAL A 393 5.59 -25.11 17.65
C VAL A 393 5.25 -26.25 18.62
N ASN A 394 4.42 -27.22 18.21
CA ASN A 394 4.11 -28.41 19.00
C ASN A 394 5.31 -29.39 19.14
N ARG A 395 6.40 -29.22 18.36
CA ARG A 395 7.65 -30.00 18.50
C ARG A 395 8.75 -29.28 19.28
N LEU A 396 8.55 -28.01 19.67
CA LEU A 396 9.58 -27.16 20.27
C LEU A 396 9.21 -26.80 21.72
N PRO A 397 9.84 -27.39 22.76
CA PRO A 397 9.42 -27.22 24.16
C PRO A 397 9.33 -25.77 24.65
N HIS A 398 10.21 -24.89 24.14
CA HIS A 398 10.21 -23.45 24.44
C HIS A 398 9.61 -22.59 23.32
N GLY A 399 9.11 -23.21 22.25
CA GLY A 399 8.51 -22.53 21.10
C GLY A 399 9.52 -21.81 20.21
N ILE A 400 9.02 -20.83 19.46
CA ILE A 400 9.77 -20.07 18.44
C ILE A 400 9.79 -18.58 18.82
N ARG A 401 10.95 -17.93 18.74
CA ARG A 401 11.11 -16.49 18.90
C ARG A 401 11.15 -15.79 17.54
N ILE A 402 10.44 -14.66 17.46
CA ILE A 402 10.40 -13.72 16.35
C ILE A 402 10.49 -12.32 16.96
N ASN A 403 11.61 -11.62 16.75
CA ASN A 403 11.97 -10.39 17.49
C ASN A 403 11.83 -10.66 19.02
N ASP A 404 11.34 -9.70 19.81
CA ASP A 404 11.15 -9.86 21.26
C ASP A 404 9.93 -10.75 21.65
N THR A 405 9.35 -11.50 20.72
CA THR A 405 8.07 -12.20 20.91
C THR A 405 8.21 -13.71 20.72
N ILE A 406 7.65 -14.50 21.64
CA ILE A 406 7.76 -15.98 21.62
C ILE A 406 6.39 -16.62 21.36
N LEU A 407 6.28 -17.37 20.26
CA LEU A 407 5.22 -18.33 20.00
C LEU A 407 5.50 -19.60 20.81
N HIS A 408 5.11 -19.58 22.08
CA HIS A 408 5.39 -20.65 23.04
C HIS A 408 4.60 -21.94 22.76
N TRP A 409 5.19 -23.10 23.06
CA TRP A 409 4.58 -24.43 22.89
C TRP A 409 3.18 -24.54 23.52
N GLY A 410 2.95 -23.89 24.66
CA GLY A 410 1.65 -23.89 25.33
C GLY A 410 0.46 -23.43 24.47
N LEU A 411 0.71 -22.57 23.47
CA LEU A 411 -0.32 -22.15 22.50
C LEU A 411 -0.91 -23.33 21.72
N THR A 412 -0.14 -24.40 21.47
CA THR A 412 -0.65 -25.60 20.78
C THR A 412 -1.41 -26.55 21.70
N GLN A 413 -1.27 -26.38 23.03
CA GLN A 413 -2.04 -27.13 24.02
C GLN A 413 -3.39 -26.47 24.31
N GLU A 414 -3.49 -25.14 24.15
CA GLU A 414 -4.73 -24.36 24.31
C GLU A 414 -5.55 -24.17 23.02
N MET A 415 -4.97 -24.42 21.84
CA MET A 415 -5.57 -24.08 20.54
C MET A 415 -5.29 -25.18 19.52
N THR A 416 -6.27 -25.48 18.66
CA THR A 416 -6.17 -26.62 17.74
C THR A 416 -5.52 -26.26 16.39
N ARG A 417 -4.89 -27.26 15.76
CA ARG A 417 -4.09 -27.15 14.50
C ARG A 417 -4.73 -26.42 13.32
N ARG A 418 -6.06 -26.30 13.28
CA ARG A 418 -6.82 -25.65 12.19
C ARG A 418 -7.73 -24.53 12.69
N GLU A 419 -7.44 -24.00 13.88
CA GLU A 419 -8.23 -22.98 14.52
C GLU A 419 -7.81 -21.57 14.10
N MET A 420 -8.78 -20.70 13.81
CA MET A 420 -8.52 -19.29 13.56
C MET A 420 -7.86 -18.60 14.77
N LYS A 421 -8.08 -19.07 16.01
CA LYS A 421 -7.46 -18.51 17.22
C LYS A 421 -5.93 -18.56 17.14
N PHE A 422 -5.35 -19.73 16.83
CA PHE A 422 -3.90 -19.87 16.65
C PHE A 422 -3.38 -19.02 15.48
N ALA A 423 -4.12 -18.98 14.35
CA ALA A 423 -3.74 -18.17 13.21
C ALA A 423 -3.70 -16.67 13.53
N LEU A 424 -4.65 -16.17 14.34
CA LEU A 424 -4.71 -14.77 14.77
C LEU A 424 -3.60 -14.41 15.77
N GLU A 425 -3.18 -15.32 16.66
CA GLU A 425 -2.00 -15.10 17.50
C GLU A 425 -0.72 -15.01 16.65
N VAL A 426 -0.53 -15.92 15.69
CA VAL A 426 0.60 -15.88 14.75
C VAL A 426 0.58 -14.59 13.91
N GLU A 427 -0.57 -14.19 13.36
CA GLU A 427 -0.71 -12.88 12.72
C GLU A 427 -0.35 -11.76 13.69
N GLN A 428 -0.78 -11.80 14.95
CA GLN A 428 -0.49 -10.76 15.93
C GLN A 428 1.01 -10.66 16.26
N VAL A 429 1.78 -11.75 16.17
CA VAL A 429 3.25 -11.71 16.25
C VAL A 429 3.85 -11.11 14.97
N LEU A 430 3.47 -11.61 13.78
CA LEU A 430 3.99 -11.12 12.49
C LEU A 430 3.66 -9.63 12.24
N ASN A 431 2.53 -9.14 12.74
CA ASN A 431 2.11 -7.74 12.61
C ASN A 431 2.90 -6.77 13.53
N ARG A 432 3.76 -7.26 14.44
CA ARG A 432 4.73 -6.44 15.22
C ARG A 432 5.96 -6.04 14.41
N ILE A 433 6.33 -6.83 13.40
CA ILE A 433 7.34 -6.43 12.41
C ILE A 433 6.78 -5.22 11.65
N ALA A 434 7.53 -4.12 11.53
CA ALA A 434 7.07 -2.95 10.80
C ALA A 434 7.27 -3.12 9.29
N GLU A 435 8.39 -3.72 8.90
CA GLU A 435 8.89 -3.84 7.53
C GLU A 435 8.28 -5.05 6.81
N PRO A 436 7.41 -4.87 5.79
CA PRO A 436 6.67 -5.98 5.19
C PRO A 436 7.58 -6.98 4.46
N GLU A 437 8.70 -6.54 3.88
CA GLU A 437 9.68 -7.47 3.31
C GLU A 437 10.36 -8.37 4.34
N TYR A 438 10.60 -7.88 5.58
CA TYR A 438 11.11 -8.71 6.67
C TYR A 438 10.04 -9.67 7.19
N ARG A 439 8.78 -9.22 7.23
CA ARG A 439 7.64 -10.08 7.58
C ARG A 439 7.55 -11.30 6.65
N GLU A 440 7.72 -11.12 5.34
CA GLU A 440 7.73 -12.26 4.41
C GLU A 440 8.98 -13.13 4.50
N MET A 441 10.17 -12.56 4.76
CA MET A 441 11.36 -13.39 5.01
C MET A 441 11.18 -14.27 6.27
N VAL A 442 10.50 -13.76 7.31
CA VAL A 442 10.12 -14.54 8.50
C VAL A 442 9.07 -15.61 8.15
N VAL A 443 8.07 -15.31 7.31
CA VAL A 443 7.07 -16.28 6.83
C VAL A 443 7.73 -17.41 6.01
N GLU A 444 8.66 -17.08 5.11
CA GLU A 444 9.44 -18.06 4.34
C GLU A 444 10.28 -18.97 5.27
N ALA A 445 10.97 -18.39 6.26
CA ALA A 445 11.76 -19.13 7.23
C ALA A 445 10.91 -20.08 8.09
N LEU A 446 9.79 -19.61 8.65
CA LEU A 446 8.86 -20.41 9.45
C LEU A 446 8.25 -21.57 8.64
N TRP A 447 7.95 -21.33 7.36
CA TRP A 447 7.40 -22.33 6.45
C TRP A 447 8.40 -23.43 6.07
N LEU A 448 9.68 -23.08 5.93
CA LEU A 448 10.77 -24.04 5.71
C LEU A 448 11.10 -24.80 7.01
N LEU A 449 11.11 -24.13 8.17
CA LEU A 449 11.36 -24.75 9.48
C LEU A 449 10.31 -25.83 9.81
N GLY A 450 9.04 -25.65 9.43
CA GLY A 450 8.02 -26.70 9.56
C GLY A 450 8.24 -27.95 8.69
N ARG A 451 9.29 -27.94 7.85
CA ARG A 451 9.73 -29.04 6.99
C ARG A 451 11.17 -29.48 7.28
N LEU A 452 11.80 -28.98 8.35
CA LEU A 452 13.22 -29.13 8.67
C LEU A 452 13.74 -30.57 8.46
N ASP A 453 13.04 -31.53 9.06
CA ASP A 453 13.32 -32.98 9.01
C ASP A 453 13.53 -33.51 7.57
N ARG A 454 12.81 -32.94 6.59
CA ARG A 454 12.90 -33.32 5.16
C ARG A 454 13.94 -32.53 4.37
N LEU A 455 14.37 -31.38 4.89
CA LEU A 455 15.31 -30.46 4.24
C LEU A 455 16.75 -30.72 4.68
N VAL A 456 16.94 -31.06 5.96
CA VAL A 456 18.26 -31.25 6.59
C VAL A 456 18.77 -32.69 6.46
N GLN A 457 17.86 -33.68 6.35
CA GLN A 457 18.19 -35.10 6.13
C GLN A 457 19.18 -35.67 7.17
N CYS A 458 19.04 -35.23 8.42
CA CYS A 458 19.79 -35.71 9.58
C CYS A 458 18.84 -36.42 10.55
N ASP A 459 19.26 -37.56 11.10
CA ASP A 459 18.44 -38.39 12.00
C ASP A 459 18.17 -37.70 13.36
N GLU A 460 19.13 -36.91 13.86
CA GLU A 460 19.04 -36.17 15.13
C GLU A 460 19.46 -34.70 14.94
N PRO A 461 18.57 -33.82 14.42
CA PRO A 461 18.90 -32.41 14.24
C PRO A 461 19.08 -31.68 15.58
N LYS A 462 20.12 -30.85 15.68
CA LYS A 462 20.55 -30.12 16.89
C LYS A 462 19.66 -28.91 17.23
N ILE A 463 18.36 -29.15 17.32
CA ILE A 463 17.35 -28.16 17.69
C ILE A 463 17.56 -27.72 19.15
N PRO A 464 17.56 -26.41 19.48
CA PRO A 464 17.63 -25.94 20.86
C PRO A 464 16.47 -26.46 21.72
N MET A 465 16.79 -27.16 22.81
CA MET A 465 15.83 -27.74 23.76
C MET A 465 15.80 -26.98 25.10
N ASP A 466 16.73 -26.05 25.32
CA ASP A 466 16.95 -25.24 26.52
C ASP A 466 16.45 -23.79 26.37
N ARG A 467 16.24 -23.33 25.14
CA ARG A 467 15.82 -21.97 24.78
C ARG A 467 14.87 -21.97 23.57
N PRO A 468 13.99 -20.96 23.40
CA PRO A 468 13.20 -20.81 22.18
C PRO A 468 14.10 -20.68 20.95
N LEU A 469 13.76 -21.42 19.88
CA LEU A 469 14.44 -21.36 18.58
C LEU A 469 14.23 -19.97 17.97
N ASP A 470 15.32 -19.34 17.57
CA ASP A 470 15.32 -17.95 17.11
C ASP A 470 15.27 -17.84 15.58
N ILE A 471 14.26 -17.16 15.04
CA ILE A 471 14.10 -16.98 13.59
C ILE A 471 14.98 -15.84 13.08
N ASP A 472 15.19 -14.80 13.88
CA ASP A 472 16.06 -13.68 13.55
C ASP A 472 17.52 -14.16 13.45
N ASP A 473 17.96 -15.12 14.27
CA ASP A 473 19.24 -15.86 14.10
C ASP A 473 19.32 -16.57 12.73
N VAL A 474 18.27 -17.30 12.33
CA VAL A 474 18.23 -18.03 11.05
C VAL A 474 18.28 -17.06 9.87
N LEU A 475 17.58 -15.92 9.92
CA LEU A 475 17.65 -14.89 8.89
C LEU A 475 19.04 -14.24 8.80
N ARG A 476 19.69 -13.96 9.93
CA ARG A 476 21.07 -13.42 9.94
C ARG A 476 22.06 -14.41 9.31
N LYS A 477 22.00 -15.69 9.71
CA LYS A 477 22.84 -16.74 9.12
C LYS A 477 22.57 -16.96 7.62
N THR A 478 21.31 -16.87 7.20
CA THR A 478 20.91 -16.90 5.78
C THR A 478 21.54 -15.75 5.00
N ASN A 479 21.58 -14.55 5.58
CA ASN A 479 22.20 -13.36 4.99
C ASN A 479 23.73 -13.46 4.92
N GLU A 480 24.39 -14.01 5.95
CA GLU A 480 25.83 -14.29 5.93
C GLU A 480 26.21 -15.22 4.77
N ILE A 481 25.51 -16.35 4.62
CA ILE A 481 25.75 -17.32 3.54
C ILE A 481 25.44 -16.70 2.16
N PHE A 482 24.38 -15.90 2.06
CA PHE A 482 24.07 -15.15 0.84
C PHE A 482 25.23 -14.21 0.45
N ILE A 483 25.67 -13.36 1.39
CA ILE A 483 26.72 -12.36 1.14
C ILE A 483 28.04 -13.04 0.77
N GLN A 484 28.43 -14.11 1.46
CA GLN A 484 29.68 -14.83 1.18
C GLN A 484 29.63 -15.54 -0.19
N HIS A 485 28.54 -16.22 -0.53
CA HIS A 485 28.39 -16.85 -1.85
C HIS A 485 28.41 -15.82 -2.99
N ASN A 486 27.74 -14.69 -2.80
CA ASN A 486 27.70 -13.61 -3.80
C ASN A 486 29.05 -12.84 -3.92
N ARG A 487 29.88 -12.86 -2.87
CA ARG A 487 31.29 -12.41 -2.89
C ARG A 487 32.16 -13.35 -3.73
N GLU A 488 32.07 -14.65 -3.47
CA GLU A 488 32.82 -15.70 -4.19
C GLU A 488 32.47 -15.72 -5.68
N MET A 489 31.19 -15.51 -6.02
CA MET A 489 30.67 -15.46 -7.39
C MET A 489 30.89 -14.11 -8.10
N GLY A 490 31.54 -13.11 -7.48
CA GLY A 490 31.88 -11.85 -8.14
C GLY A 490 30.70 -10.96 -8.54
N THR A 491 29.56 -11.07 -7.85
CA THR A 491 28.28 -10.46 -8.28
C THR A 491 28.14 -8.98 -7.90
N ILE A 492 27.07 -8.33 -8.39
CA ILE A 492 26.64 -6.96 -8.04
C ILE A 492 26.53 -6.70 -6.52
N VAL A 493 26.38 -7.74 -5.68
CA VAL A 493 26.38 -7.59 -4.21
C VAL A 493 27.74 -7.10 -3.68
N LEU A 494 28.82 -7.18 -4.46
CA LEU A 494 30.10 -6.52 -4.20
C LEU A 494 30.00 -4.99 -4.18
N GLU A 495 29.13 -4.37 -4.97
CA GLU A 495 28.90 -2.92 -4.91
C GLU A 495 28.08 -2.53 -3.67
N CYS A 496 27.31 -3.48 -3.14
CA CYS A 496 26.73 -3.41 -1.81
C CYS A 496 27.71 -3.99 -0.76
N CYS A 497 27.25 -5.01 -0.09
CA CYS A 497 27.52 -5.28 1.31
C CYS A 497 28.48 -6.47 1.46
N ALA A 498 28.79 -7.16 0.35
CA ALA A 498 29.91 -8.09 0.27
C ALA A 498 31.28 -7.39 0.33
N SER A 499 31.36 -6.10 0.00
CA SER A 499 32.56 -5.26 0.21
C SER A 499 32.53 -4.44 1.50
N GLY A 500 31.48 -4.58 2.33
CA GLY A 500 31.31 -3.82 3.57
C GLY A 500 30.65 -2.44 3.40
N ASN A 501 30.12 -2.11 2.22
CA ASN A 501 29.36 -0.87 2.04
C ASN A 501 28.01 -0.95 2.78
N ILE A 502 27.47 0.22 3.14
CA ILE A 502 26.15 0.35 3.78
C ILE A 502 25.07 -0.16 2.81
N CYS A 503 24.09 -0.91 3.33
CA CYS A 503 22.96 -1.43 2.58
C CYS A 503 21.64 -0.83 3.11
N ASP A 504 20.77 -0.35 2.22
CA ASP A 504 19.40 0.09 2.56
C ASP A 504 18.47 -1.05 3.03
N GLY A 505 18.97 -2.29 3.12
CA GLY A 505 18.16 -3.46 3.42
C GLY A 505 17.71 -3.50 4.88
N ALA A 506 16.40 -3.66 5.08
CA ALA A 506 15.79 -3.67 6.41
C ALA A 506 16.43 -4.72 7.35
N ARG A 507 16.53 -4.39 8.64
CA ARG A 507 17.10 -5.26 9.70
C ARG A 507 18.53 -5.76 9.44
N GLY A 508 19.31 -5.08 8.61
CA GLY A 508 20.69 -5.48 8.26
C GLY A 508 20.78 -6.69 7.31
N ILE A 509 19.64 -7.11 6.74
CA ILE A 509 19.56 -8.15 5.72
C ILE A 509 19.77 -7.50 4.34
N CYS A 510 20.53 -8.12 3.46
CA CYS A 510 20.89 -7.58 2.15
C CYS A 510 19.65 -7.28 1.27
N ARG A 511 19.59 -6.08 0.67
CA ARG A 511 18.55 -5.68 -0.31
C ARG A 511 18.43 -6.66 -1.49
N HIS A 512 19.54 -7.26 -1.93
CA HIS A 512 19.53 -8.28 -2.99
C HIS A 512 19.05 -9.66 -2.52
N LEU A 513 19.15 -9.99 -1.23
CA LEU A 513 18.52 -11.19 -0.68
C LEU A 513 17.00 -11.02 -0.63
N TYR A 514 16.51 -9.85 -0.21
CA TYR A 514 15.08 -9.51 -0.30
C TYR A 514 14.53 -9.52 -1.73
N ASP A 515 15.38 -9.31 -2.74
CA ASP A 515 15.02 -9.40 -4.16
C ASP A 515 15.41 -10.74 -4.82
N SER A 516 15.95 -11.70 -4.07
CA SER A 516 16.21 -13.04 -4.58
C SER A 516 14.91 -13.84 -4.68
N ALA A 517 14.75 -14.67 -5.72
CA ALA A 517 13.52 -15.44 -5.92
C ALA A 517 13.17 -16.34 -4.71
N PRO A 518 11.88 -16.64 -4.42
CA PRO A 518 11.47 -17.58 -3.38
C PRO A 518 12.05 -18.99 -3.53
N ALA A 519 12.35 -19.41 -4.76
CA ALA A 519 12.84 -20.76 -5.07
C ALA A 519 13.85 -20.74 -6.23
N GLY A 520 14.73 -21.74 -6.25
CA GLY A 520 15.81 -21.91 -7.22
C GLY A 520 17.19 -21.92 -6.56
N GLU A 521 18.22 -22.25 -7.34
CA GLU A 521 19.63 -22.39 -6.91
C GLU A 521 20.24 -21.12 -6.31
N TYR A 522 19.73 -19.95 -6.71
CA TYR A 522 20.10 -18.64 -6.17
C TYR A 522 18.93 -17.97 -5.44
N GLY A 523 17.91 -18.75 -5.05
CA GLY A 523 16.73 -18.28 -4.34
C GLY A 523 16.93 -18.25 -2.83
N THR A 524 16.20 -17.34 -2.16
CA THR A 524 16.07 -17.26 -0.68
C THR A 524 15.96 -18.63 0.01
N SER A 525 15.11 -19.54 -0.45
CA SER A 525 14.99 -20.87 0.16
C SER A 525 16.24 -21.73 0.10
N HIS A 526 17.11 -21.59 -0.91
CA HIS A 526 18.41 -22.27 -0.96
C HIS A 526 19.32 -21.79 0.17
N TYR A 527 19.37 -20.48 0.40
CA TYR A 527 20.16 -19.90 1.49
C TYR A 527 19.55 -20.23 2.87
N PHE A 528 18.23 -20.24 3.01
CA PHE A 528 17.55 -20.69 4.24
C PHE A 528 17.85 -22.17 4.54
N ILE A 529 17.82 -23.04 3.53
CA ILE A 529 18.13 -24.47 3.69
C ILE A 529 19.60 -24.64 4.10
N LYS A 530 20.55 -23.93 3.46
CA LYS A 530 21.96 -23.93 3.90
C LYS A 530 22.12 -23.45 5.35
N ALA A 531 21.46 -22.36 5.73
CA ALA A 531 21.49 -21.84 7.10
C ALA A 531 20.92 -22.85 8.12
N MET A 532 19.81 -23.52 7.78
CA MET A 532 19.21 -24.55 8.64
C MET A 532 20.11 -25.78 8.77
N ILE A 533 20.83 -26.18 7.71
CA ILE A 533 21.83 -27.26 7.80
C ILE A 533 22.98 -26.82 8.71
N GLU A 534 23.58 -25.65 8.49
CA GLU A 534 24.71 -25.15 9.29
C GLU A 534 24.36 -24.86 10.76
N LEU A 535 23.08 -24.63 11.10
CA LEU A 535 22.63 -24.38 12.47
C LEU A 535 22.15 -25.64 13.21
N PHE A 536 21.71 -26.68 12.49
CA PHE A 536 21.04 -27.83 13.09
C PHE A 536 21.66 -29.21 12.73
N THR A 537 22.85 -29.26 12.11
CA THR A 537 23.65 -30.50 11.92
C THR A 537 24.93 -30.53 12.72
#